data_AF-Q585V9-F1
#
_entry.id   AF-Q585V9-F1
#
_cell.length_a   1.000
_cell.length_b   1.000
_cell.length_c   1.000
_cell.angle_alpha   90.00
_cell.angle_beta   90.00
_cell.angle_gamma   90.00
#
_symmetry.space_group_name_H-M   'P 1'
#
loop_
_entity.id
_entity.type
_entity.pdbx_description
1 polymer ?
#
loop_
_entity_poly.entity_id
_entity_poly.type
_entity_poly.pdbx_seq_one_letter_code
_entity_poly.pdbx_strand_id
1 'polypeptide(L)'
;MTLLHMLGARAAPMLQARRGHDSVRGLFARRCFRKGDLLLSVPSRNCYFPHASRVPRTLRRWNRSTLFPEATMWLWRLSPDFPQDRVSLTASVSTDENEVVTLTLSPVEASLAVSIALRYFWQSVMKLKTRVGIGNPSLGPVKDRKADLYVSSLPLTEYLSYGLEAPYFSEGGCGSNVHSTIEQIAWNLRDCILLHAPQEEYRFYDAHPSELDSAILTSIYVVRARVLKLKVIRTDDVRTDTVTSAIVPIVDMLNHSASSPACAACVSLPTATVVVRAARDINVGEELTLDYGEHKGKRMFPRSHRNSFTNANELTDEEEDEDYMWESRYLFSREVAGGEHDHFE
;
A
#
# COMPACT_ATOMS: atom_id res chain seq x y z
N MET A 1 3.75 -23.44 10.17
CA MET A 1 3.17 -23.07 8.85
C MET A 1 3.33 -21.57 8.67
N THR A 2 4.07 -21.15 7.64
CA THR A 2 4.35 -19.72 7.36
C THR A 2 3.26 -19.11 6.48
N LEU A 3 3.17 -17.77 6.44
CA LEU A 3 2.26 -17.05 5.54
C LEU A 3 2.48 -17.46 4.07
N LEU A 4 3.74 -17.52 3.63
CA LEU A 4 4.15 -18.00 2.31
C LEU A 4 3.43 -19.30 1.90
N HIS A 5 3.51 -20.31 2.77
CA HIS A 5 2.90 -21.61 2.51
C HIS A 5 1.37 -21.53 2.48
N MET A 6 0.76 -20.76 3.39
CA MET A 6 -0.70 -20.60 3.47
C MET A 6 -1.30 -19.88 2.25
N LEU A 7 -0.55 -18.97 1.65
CA LEU A 7 -0.95 -18.29 0.40
C LEU A 7 -0.74 -19.19 -0.84
N GLY A 8 0.00 -20.29 -0.71
CA GLY A 8 0.45 -21.07 -1.86
C GLY A 8 1.46 -20.29 -2.72
N ALA A 9 2.19 -19.36 -2.11
CA ALA A 9 3.23 -18.60 -2.77
C ALA A 9 4.48 -19.45 -2.93
N ARG A 10 5.15 -19.35 -4.08
CA ARG A 10 6.47 -19.95 -4.29
C ARG A 10 7.51 -18.90 -3.96
N ALA A 11 8.51 -19.31 -3.20
CA ALA A 11 9.61 -18.46 -2.79
C ALA A 11 10.93 -19.19 -2.99
N ALA A 12 11.91 -18.46 -3.50
CA ALA A 12 13.29 -18.87 -3.45
C ALA A 12 13.82 -18.85 -2.00
N PRO A 13 14.96 -19.51 -1.70
CA PRO A 13 15.55 -19.46 -0.37
C PRO A 13 15.94 -18.02 0.02
N MET A 14 15.17 -17.43 0.94
CA MET A 14 15.34 -16.08 1.45
C MET A 14 15.26 -16.07 2.98
N LEU A 15 15.79 -15.02 3.60
CA LEU A 15 15.76 -14.77 5.03
C LEU A 15 15.17 -13.38 5.27
N GLN A 16 14.24 -13.26 6.21
CA GLN A 16 13.86 -11.95 6.72
C GLN A 16 14.83 -11.56 7.83
N ALA A 17 15.50 -10.42 7.69
CA ALA A 17 16.44 -9.90 8.67
C ALA A 17 16.29 -8.39 8.79
N ARG A 18 16.85 -7.80 9.85
CA ARG A 18 17.01 -6.35 9.94
C ARG A 18 18.31 -5.94 9.27
N ARG A 19 18.28 -4.88 8.47
CA ARG A 19 19.48 -4.21 7.94
C ARG A 19 20.35 -3.74 9.10
N GLY A 20 21.67 -3.85 8.94
CA GLY A 20 22.61 -3.48 10.01
C GLY A 20 22.67 -1.97 10.31
N HIS A 21 22.39 -1.12 9.32
CA HIS A 21 22.58 0.34 9.42
C HIS A 21 21.35 1.09 9.95
N ASP A 22 20.14 0.73 9.50
CA ASP A 22 18.88 1.42 9.84
C ASP A 22 17.91 0.55 10.65
N SER A 23 18.26 -0.72 10.93
CA SER A 23 17.38 -1.72 11.58
C SER A 23 16.05 -2.00 10.85
N VAL A 24 15.88 -1.52 9.62
CA VAL A 24 14.67 -1.78 8.82
C VAL A 24 14.63 -3.26 8.43
N ARG A 25 13.45 -3.88 8.56
CA ARG A 25 13.26 -5.27 8.16
C ARG A 25 13.28 -5.38 6.64
N GLY A 26 14.10 -6.29 6.11
CA GLY A 26 14.23 -6.59 4.68
C GLY A 26 14.24 -8.09 4.41
N LEU A 27 14.15 -8.44 3.13
CA LEU A 27 14.30 -9.82 2.65
C LEU A 27 15.67 -9.98 1.99
N PHE A 28 16.42 -10.99 2.40
CA PHE A 28 17.81 -11.21 1.97
C PHE A 28 17.96 -12.57 1.30
N ALA A 29 18.84 -12.65 0.30
CA ALA A 29 19.12 -13.86 -0.44
C ALA A 29 19.91 -14.87 0.42
N ARG A 30 19.43 -16.12 0.55
CA ARG A 30 20.18 -17.20 1.24
C ARG A 30 21.17 -17.94 0.34
N ARG A 31 21.12 -17.68 -0.97
CA ARG A 31 21.99 -18.24 -2.00
C ARG A 31 22.16 -17.22 -3.12
N CYS A 32 23.13 -17.42 -4.01
CA CYS A 32 23.22 -16.60 -5.21
C CYS A 32 22.05 -16.88 -6.16
N PHE A 33 21.61 -15.84 -6.87
CA PHE A 33 20.63 -15.90 -7.95
C PHE A 33 21.20 -15.26 -9.20
N ARG A 34 20.89 -15.83 -10.36
CA ARG A 34 21.23 -15.23 -11.65
C ARG A 34 20.11 -14.31 -12.10
N LYS A 35 20.46 -13.31 -12.92
CA LYS A 35 19.50 -12.47 -13.61
C LYS A 35 18.41 -13.32 -14.28
N GLY A 36 17.16 -12.97 -14.03
CA GLY A 36 15.97 -13.66 -14.55
C GLY A 36 15.45 -14.80 -13.68
N ASP A 37 16.18 -15.24 -12.65
CA ASP A 37 15.71 -16.28 -11.73
C ASP A 37 14.39 -15.87 -11.05
N LEU A 38 13.50 -16.84 -10.86
CA LEU A 38 12.24 -16.66 -10.15
C LEU A 38 12.51 -16.58 -8.64
N LEU A 39 12.19 -15.44 -8.03
CA LEU A 39 12.38 -15.20 -6.59
C LEU A 39 11.09 -15.40 -5.80
N LEU A 40 9.99 -14.82 -6.27
CA LEU A 40 8.67 -14.94 -5.65
C LEU A 40 7.59 -15.13 -6.71
N SER A 41 6.56 -15.91 -6.37
CA SER A 41 5.33 -16.02 -7.15
C SER A 41 4.15 -16.11 -6.19
N VAL A 42 3.28 -15.11 -6.22
CA VAL A 42 2.10 -15.01 -5.36
C VAL A 42 0.85 -15.15 -6.24
N PRO A 43 -0.05 -16.11 -5.97
CA PRO A 43 -1.31 -16.23 -6.71
C PRO A 43 -2.12 -14.93 -6.63
N SER A 44 -2.62 -14.44 -7.76
CA SER A 44 -3.38 -13.18 -7.84
C SER A 44 -4.63 -13.17 -6.97
N ARG A 45 -5.18 -14.35 -6.64
CA ARG A 45 -6.30 -14.52 -5.71
C ARG A 45 -5.99 -14.14 -4.25
N ASN A 46 -4.71 -13.90 -3.91
CA ASN A 46 -4.29 -13.40 -2.61
C ASN A 46 -3.77 -11.96 -2.70
N CYS A 47 -3.88 -11.33 -3.88
CA CYS A 47 -3.42 -9.98 -4.15
C CYS A 47 -4.63 -9.06 -4.29
N TYR A 48 -4.41 -7.77 -4.08
CA TYR A 48 -5.43 -6.75 -4.27
C TYR A 48 -4.98 -5.75 -5.33
N PHE A 49 -5.92 -5.23 -6.09
CA PHE A 49 -5.70 -4.31 -7.19
C PHE A 49 -6.56 -3.05 -6.95
N PRO A 50 -6.02 -2.06 -6.19
CA PRO A 50 -6.74 -0.86 -5.77
C PRO A 50 -7.36 -0.04 -6.90
N HIS A 51 -6.61 0.11 -7.98
CA HIS A 51 -6.99 1.00 -9.07
C HIS A 51 -7.29 0.21 -10.34
N ALA A 52 -8.17 0.77 -11.15
CA ALA A 52 -8.57 0.15 -12.42
C ALA A 52 -7.38 0.12 -13.40
N SER A 53 -6.92 -1.08 -13.75
CA SER A 53 -6.17 -1.28 -14.99
C SER A 53 -7.10 -1.13 -16.20
N ARG A 54 -6.53 -0.97 -17.40
CA ARG A 54 -7.24 -1.18 -18.69
C ARG A 54 -7.87 -2.58 -18.81
N VAL A 55 -7.59 -3.50 -17.89
CA VAL A 55 -8.23 -4.82 -17.76
C VAL A 55 -9.10 -4.88 -16.48
N PRO A 56 -10.09 -3.98 -16.33
CA PRO A 56 -10.76 -3.81 -15.04
C PRO A 56 -11.53 -5.06 -14.63
N ARG A 57 -12.15 -5.77 -15.57
CA ARG A 57 -13.00 -6.94 -15.24
C ARG A 57 -12.20 -8.10 -14.63
N THR A 58 -11.04 -8.45 -15.19
CA THR A 58 -10.24 -9.58 -14.71
C THR A 58 -9.59 -9.27 -13.37
N LEU A 59 -8.96 -8.10 -13.23
CA LEU A 59 -8.31 -7.72 -11.96
C LEU A 59 -9.32 -7.49 -10.83
N ARG A 60 -10.47 -6.85 -11.12
CA ARG A 60 -11.53 -6.65 -10.11
C ARG A 60 -12.14 -7.97 -9.62
N ARG A 61 -12.15 -9.03 -10.45
CA ARG A 61 -12.60 -10.36 -9.99
C ARG A 61 -11.68 -10.92 -8.91
N TRP A 62 -10.38 -10.66 -8.98
CA TRP A 62 -9.43 -11.10 -7.96
C TRP A 62 -9.60 -10.35 -6.64
N ASN A 63 -10.05 -9.09 -6.64
CA ASN A 63 -10.41 -8.39 -5.40
C ASN A 63 -11.58 -9.04 -4.62
N ARG A 64 -12.32 -9.99 -5.23
CA ARG A 64 -13.37 -10.77 -4.56
C ARG A 64 -12.86 -12.07 -3.93
N SER A 65 -11.67 -12.51 -4.31
CA SER A 65 -10.96 -13.60 -3.64
C SER A 65 -9.95 -12.97 -2.71
N THR A 66 -10.19 -13.04 -1.41
CA THR A 66 -9.52 -12.15 -0.46
C THR A 66 -8.67 -12.92 0.54
N LEU A 67 -7.56 -12.29 0.94
CA LEU A 67 -6.78 -12.63 2.12
C LEU A 67 -7.59 -12.48 3.41
N PHE A 68 -8.54 -11.54 3.42
CA PHE A 68 -9.44 -11.24 4.54
C PHE A 68 -10.87 -11.64 4.18
N PRO A 69 -11.50 -12.61 4.88
CA PRO A 69 -12.88 -13.02 4.61
C PRO A 69 -13.89 -11.85 4.58
N GLU A 70 -13.72 -10.88 5.48
CA GLU A 70 -14.58 -9.71 5.65
C GLU A 70 -14.37 -8.61 4.60
N ALA A 71 -13.24 -8.61 3.87
CA ALA A 71 -12.91 -7.53 2.94
C ALA A 71 -13.94 -7.38 1.81
N THR A 72 -14.60 -8.46 1.39
CA THR A 72 -15.65 -8.38 0.37
C THR A 72 -16.86 -7.57 0.85
N MET A 73 -17.23 -7.70 2.13
CA MET A 73 -18.33 -6.96 2.72
C MET A 73 -17.97 -5.48 2.87
N TRP A 74 -16.76 -5.16 3.34
CA TRP A 74 -16.30 -3.77 3.41
C TRP A 74 -16.15 -3.14 2.04
N LEU A 75 -15.65 -3.88 1.05
CA LEU A 75 -15.53 -3.40 -0.33
C LEU A 75 -16.89 -2.99 -0.91
N TRP A 76 -17.96 -3.71 -0.55
CA TRP A 76 -19.32 -3.36 -0.98
C TRP A 76 -19.83 -2.09 -0.29
N ARG A 77 -19.68 -1.99 1.04
CA ARG A 77 -20.11 -0.81 1.82
C ARG A 77 -19.36 0.48 1.45
N LEU A 78 -18.08 0.35 1.12
CA LEU A 78 -17.20 1.47 0.76
C LEU A 78 -17.21 1.78 -0.75
N SER A 79 -18.03 1.08 -1.52
CA SER A 79 -18.18 1.32 -2.95
C SER A 79 -18.96 2.64 -3.18
N PRO A 80 -18.60 3.45 -4.19
CA PRO A 80 -19.37 4.65 -4.54
C PRO A 80 -20.82 4.32 -4.98
N ASP A 81 -21.06 3.07 -5.41
CA ASP A 81 -22.37 2.57 -5.82
C ASP A 81 -23.25 2.14 -4.64
N PHE A 82 -22.74 2.18 -3.40
CA PHE A 82 -23.54 1.84 -2.23
C PHE A 82 -24.63 2.91 -2.01
N PRO A 83 -25.92 2.53 -1.98
CA PRO A 83 -27.02 3.49 -2.06
C PRO A 83 -27.28 4.24 -0.74
N GLN A 84 -26.79 3.72 0.38
CA GLN A 84 -26.97 4.26 1.73
C GLN A 84 -25.62 4.70 2.28
N ASP A 85 -25.60 5.75 3.10
CA ASP A 85 -24.46 6.11 3.96
C ASP A 85 -23.10 6.12 3.26
N ARG A 86 -23.03 6.81 2.12
CA ARG A 86 -21.81 6.93 1.32
C ARG A 86 -20.67 7.47 2.17
N VAL A 87 -19.63 6.65 2.30
CA VAL A 87 -18.41 7.01 3.03
C VAL A 87 -17.50 7.85 2.13
N SER A 88 -17.13 9.05 2.58
CA SER A 88 -16.13 9.85 1.85
C SER A 88 -14.74 9.25 2.04
N LEU A 89 -14.20 8.69 0.96
CA LEU A 89 -12.83 8.17 0.87
C LEU A 89 -11.84 9.21 0.32
N THR A 90 -12.29 10.46 0.20
CA THR A 90 -11.50 11.60 -0.25
C THR A 90 -11.53 12.67 0.83
N ALA A 91 -10.37 13.26 1.09
CA ALA A 91 -10.20 14.39 2.00
C ALA A 91 -9.24 15.41 1.37
N SER A 92 -9.46 16.68 1.67
CA SER A 92 -8.69 17.79 1.13
C SER A 92 -8.37 18.77 2.25
N VAL A 93 -7.14 19.26 2.28
CA VAL A 93 -6.67 20.26 3.25
C VAL A 93 -5.99 21.38 2.49
N SER A 94 -6.33 22.63 2.83
CA SER A 94 -5.67 23.81 2.30
C SER A 94 -4.39 24.06 3.09
N THR A 95 -3.29 24.27 2.37
CA THR A 95 -1.98 24.60 2.94
C THR A 95 -1.85 26.10 3.16
N ASP A 96 -0.84 26.51 3.93
CA ASP A 96 -0.49 27.93 4.14
C ASP A 96 -0.13 28.66 2.83
N GLU A 97 0.25 27.91 1.78
CA GLU A 97 0.57 28.44 0.45
C GLU A 97 -0.67 28.60 -0.46
N ASN A 98 -1.90 28.49 0.09
CA ASN A 98 -3.17 28.45 -0.65
C ASN A 98 -3.29 27.30 -1.67
N GLU A 99 -2.46 26.27 -1.53
CA GLU A 99 -2.61 25.05 -2.33
C GLU A 99 -3.51 24.06 -1.62
N VAL A 100 -4.17 23.18 -2.39
CA VAL A 100 -5.02 22.14 -1.82
C VAL A 100 -4.35 20.79 -1.99
N VAL A 101 -4.04 20.16 -0.86
CA VAL A 101 -3.60 18.76 -0.83
C VAL A 101 -4.85 17.89 -0.76
N THR A 102 -5.07 17.07 -1.78
CA THR A 102 -6.18 16.11 -1.81
C THR A 102 -5.65 14.68 -1.77
N LEU A 103 -6.18 13.88 -0.85
CA LEU A 103 -5.90 12.45 -0.75
C LEU A 103 -7.17 11.65 -1.01
N THR A 104 -7.04 10.58 -1.80
CA THR A 104 -8.14 9.64 -2.07
C THR A 104 -7.68 8.21 -1.84
N LEU A 105 -8.46 7.44 -1.08
CA LEU A 105 -8.33 5.99 -0.97
C LEU A 105 -9.27 5.32 -1.97
N SER A 106 -8.79 4.26 -2.63
CA SER A 106 -9.71 3.36 -3.32
C SER A 106 -10.57 2.57 -2.32
N PRO A 107 -11.77 2.11 -2.72
CA PRO A 107 -12.59 1.21 -1.89
C PRO A 107 -11.85 -0.07 -1.47
N VAL A 108 -10.86 -0.50 -2.24
CA VAL A 108 -10.03 -1.67 -1.94
C VAL A 108 -9.03 -1.36 -0.84
N GLU A 109 -8.33 -0.23 -0.91
CA GLU A 109 -7.42 0.23 0.14
C GLU A 109 -8.17 0.45 1.44
N ALA A 110 -9.33 1.12 1.37
CA ALA A 110 -10.18 1.36 2.53
C ALA A 110 -10.69 0.05 3.15
N SER A 111 -11.17 -0.91 2.33
CA SER A 111 -11.58 -2.23 2.79
C SER A 111 -10.45 -3.00 3.48
N LEU A 112 -9.23 -2.92 2.94
CA LEU A 112 -8.05 -3.52 3.56
C LEU A 112 -7.68 -2.85 4.86
N ALA A 113 -7.67 -1.51 4.90
CA ALA A 113 -7.35 -0.75 6.10
C ALA A 113 -8.33 -1.10 7.23
N VAL A 114 -9.63 -1.15 6.95
CA VAL A 114 -10.66 -1.58 7.91
C VAL A 114 -10.44 -3.04 8.36
N SER A 115 -10.18 -3.96 7.43
CA SER A 115 -9.97 -5.38 7.76
C SER A 115 -8.74 -5.58 8.66
N ILE A 116 -7.64 -4.87 8.37
CA ILE A 116 -6.42 -4.89 9.18
C ILE A 116 -6.67 -4.26 10.55
N ALA A 117 -7.30 -3.09 10.60
CA ALA A 117 -7.59 -2.35 11.83
C ALA A 117 -8.47 -3.17 12.78
N LEU A 118 -9.58 -3.73 12.30
CA LEU A 118 -10.49 -4.53 13.11
C LEU A 118 -9.80 -5.79 13.63
N ARG A 119 -9.07 -6.52 12.78
CA ARG A 119 -8.33 -7.71 13.25
C ARG A 119 -7.29 -7.34 14.29
N TYR A 120 -6.53 -6.26 14.08
CA TYR A 120 -5.55 -5.78 15.04
C TYR A 120 -6.21 -5.37 16.36
N PHE A 121 -7.30 -4.61 16.31
CA PHE A 121 -8.06 -4.18 17.49
C PHE A 121 -8.52 -5.39 18.31
N TRP A 122 -9.20 -6.35 17.68
CA TRP A 122 -9.71 -7.53 18.38
C TRP A 122 -8.60 -8.45 18.93
N GLN A 123 -7.49 -8.59 18.21
CA GLN A 123 -6.38 -9.47 18.60
C GLN A 123 -5.43 -8.85 19.64
N SER A 124 -5.09 -7.58 19.44
CA SER A 124 -4.00 -6.91 20.17
C SER A 124 -4.50 -5.98 21.25
N VAL A 125 -5.64 -5.31 21.04
CA VAL A 125 -6.23 -4.37 22.02
C VAL A 125 -7.17 -5.13 22.94
N MET A 126 -8.23 -5.71 22.39
CA MET A 126 -9.25 -6.39 23.20
C MET A 126 -8.76 -7.68 23.85
N LYS A 127 -7.80 -8.37 23.21
CA LYS A 127 -7.19 -9.63 23.67
C LYS A 127 -8.22 -10.59 24.26
N LEU A 128 -9.42 -10.67 23.68
CA LEU A 128 -10.48 -11.52 24.23
C LEU A 128 -9.95 -12.95 24.21
N LYS A 129 -9.59 -13.46 25.39
CA LYS A 129 -9.29 -14.88 25.59
C LYS A 129 -10.51 -15.60 25.04
N THR A 130 -10.34 -16.28 23.91
CA THR A 130 -11.40 -16.95 23.17
C THR A 130 -12.32 -17.68 24.12
N ARG A 131 -13.43 -17.04 24.52
CA ARG A 131 -14.51 -17.66 25.28
C ARG A 131 -15.30 -18.46 24.26
N VAL A 132 -14.75 -19.59 23.85
CA VAL A 132 -15.50 -20.64 23.17
C VAL A 132 -16.40 -21.27 24.24
N GLY A 133 -17.49 -20.58 24.55
CA GLY A 133 -18.60 -21.08 25.33
C GLY A 133 -19.81 -21.14 24.41
N ILE A 134 -20.53 -22.25 24.45
CA ILE A 134 -21.80 -22.44 23.73
C ILE A 134 -22.73 -21.28 24.11
N GLY A 135 -23.18 -20.49 23.13
CA GLY A 135 -24.18 -19.42 23.31
C GLY A 135 -23.68 -17.97 23.30
N ASN A 136 -22.37 -17.70 23.16
CA ASN A 136 -21.88 -16.32 23.00
C ASN A 136 -21.69 -15.96 21.52
N PRO A 137 -22.13 -14.77 21.06
CA PRO A 137 -21.89 -14.34 19.69
C PRO A 137 -20.38 -14.26 19.40
N SER A 138 -19.97 -14.69 18.21
CA SER A 138 -18.58 -14.51 17.77
C SER A 138 -18.35 -13.02 17.53
N LEU A 139 -17.64 -12.37 18.47
CA LEU A 139 -17.26 -10.97 18.34
C LEU A 139 -16.03 -10.82 17.45
N GLY A 140 -16.05 -9.80 16.60
CA GLY A 140 -14.97 -9.43 15.71
C GLY A 140 -14.89 -10.31 14.46
N PRO A 141 -13.85 -10.08 13.63
CA PRO A 141 -13.66 -10.79 12.38
C PRO A 141 -13.58 -12.31 12.58
N VAL A 142 -14.16 -13.05 11.62
CA VAL A 142 -14.10 -14.52 11.61
C VAL A 142 -12.63 -14.98 11.65
N LYS A 143 -12.33 -15.96 12.51
CA LYS A 143 -10.99 -16.54 12.63
C LYS A 143 -10.51 -17.04 11.27
N ASP A 144 -9.42 -16.48 10.79
CA ASP A 144 -8.78 -16.93 9.55
C ASP A 144 -7.27 -16.84 9.70
N ARG A 145 -6.63 -18.00 9.69
CA ARG A 145 -5.19 -18.10 9.94
C ARG A 145 -4.35 -17.31 8.92
N LYS A 146 -4.80 -17.18 7.67
CA LYS A 146 -4.05 -16.47 6.63
C LYS A 146 -4.10 -14.96 6.89
N ALA A 147 -5.29 -14.45 7.16
CA ALA A 147 -5.52 -13.07 7.52
C ALA A 147 -4.72 -12.69 8.78
N ASP A 148 -4.81 -13.52 9.82
CA ASP A 148 -4.16 -13.30 11.11
C ASP A 148 -2.63 -13.32 10.96
N LEU A 149 -2.08 -14.26 10.18
CA LEU A 149 -0.65 -14.29 9.88
C LEU A 149 -0.21 -13.05 9.09
N TYR A 150 -1.01 -12.56 8.15
CA TYR A 150 -0.69 -11.34 7.42
C TYR A 150 -0.68 -10.12 8.34
N VAL A 151 -1.72 -9.92 9.16
CA VAL A 151 -1.77 -8.82 10.14
C VAL A 151 -0.57 -8.88 11.09
N SER A 152 -0.21 -10.07 11.58
CA SER A 152 0.96 -10.25 12.45
C SER A 152 2.30 -9.92 11.77
N SER A 153 2.34 -9.93 10.44
CA SER A 153 3.53 -9.59 9.67
C SER A 153 3.68 -8.09 9.41
N LEU A 154 2.61 -7.31 9.64
CA LEU A 154 2.61 -5.86 9.46
C LEU A 154 3.27 -5.16 10.66
N PRO A 155 3.97 -4.03 10.45
CA PRO A 155 4.65 -3.30 11.51
C PRO A 155 3.69 -2.41 12.33
N LEU A 156 2.44 -2.82 12.55
CA LEU A 156 1.40 -1.98 13.20
C LEU A 156 1.85 -1.47 14.57
N THR A 157 2.36 -2.36 15.42
CA THR A 157 2.84 -1.99 16.77
C THR A 157 4.06 -1.05 16.72
N GLU A 158 4.93 -1.21 15.73
CA GLU A 158 6.09 -0.31 15.56
C GLU A 158 5.61 1.11 15.19
N TYR A 159 4.69 1.22 14.21
CA TYR A 159 4.11 2.51 13.82
C TYR A 159 3.35 3.19 14.97
N LEU A 160 2.54 2.43 15.72
CA LEU A 160 1.84 2.94 16.89
C LEU A 160 2.81 3.43 17.98
N SER A 161 4.01 2.83 18.10
CA SER A 161 5.01 3.22 19.10
C SER A 161 5.80 4.48 18.74
N TYR A 162 5.96 4.79 17.44
CA TYR A 162 6.69 6.00 17.00
C TYR A 162 5.85 7.28 17.08
N GLY A 163 4.53 7.15 17.25
CA GLY A 163 3.59 8.24 17.00
C GLY A 163 3.22 8.30 15.52
N LEU A 164 1.94 8.52 15.25
CA LEU A 164 1.34 8.41 13.90
C LEU A 164 1.84 9.48 12.92
N GLU A 165 2.45 10.53 13.44
CA GLU A 165 2.91 11.70 12.70
C GLU A 165 4.41 11.63 12.33
N ALA A 166 5.19 10.78 13.01
CA ALA A 166 6.65 10.76 12.86
C ALA A 166 7.17 10.59 11.41
N PRO A 167 6.52 9.81 10.52
CA PRO A 167 6.95 9.71 9.12
C PRO A 167 6.64 10.96 8.26
N TYR A 168 5.85 11.91 8.77
CA TYR A 168 5.34 13.06 8.04
C TYR A 168 5.90 14.40 8.53
N PHE A 169 6.71 14.39 9.58
CA PHE A 169 7.57 15.51 9.93
C PHE A 169 8.88 15.40 9.13
N SER A 170 8.79 15.40 7.80
CA SER A 170 9.90 15.92 7.01
C SER A 170 9.82 17.44 7.05
N GLU A 171 10.95 18.13 7.04
CA GLU A 171 11.05 19.59 7.17
C GLU A 171 10.34 20.37 6.02
N GLY A 172 9.75 19.65 5.05
CA GLY A 172 8.86 20.20 4.02
C GLY A 172 7.40 20.29 4.50
N GLY A 173 6.85 21.51 4.54
CA GLY A 173 5.54 21.87 5.13
C GLY A 173 4.27 21.19 4.59
N CYS A 174 4.38 20.22 3.68
CA CYS A 174 3.24 19.46 3.16
C CYS A 174 2.86 18.25 4.04
N GLY A 175 3.79 17.72 4.83
CA GLY A 175 3.59 16.46 5.55
C GLY A 175 2.47 16.50 6.62
N SER A 176 2.34 17.60 7.36
CA SER A 176 1.24 17.80 8.32
C SER A 176 -0.13 17.83 7.63
N ASN A 177 -0.23 18.51 6.50
CA ASN A 177 -1.46 18.60 5.71
C ASN A 177 -1.90 17.23 5.19
N VAL A 178 -0.94 16.39 4.77
CA VAL A 178 -1.20 15.00 4.39
C VAL A 178 -1.74 14.20 5.57
N HIS A 179 -1.09 14.29 6.74
CA HIS A 179 -1.55 13.60 7.94
C HIS A 179 -3.01 13.93 8.23
N SER A 180 -3.38 15.21 8.21
CA SER A 180 -4.75 15.66 8.43
C SER A 180 -5.75 15.12 7.40
N THR A 181 -5.38 14.99 6.12
CA THR A 181 -6.27 14.34 5.13
C THR A 181 -6.51 12.86 5.47
N ILE A 182 -5.50 12.17 5.99
CA ILE A 182 -5.60 10.74 6.35
C ILE A 182 -6.43 10.58 7.62
N GLU A 183 -6.28 11.47 8.60
CA GLU A 183 -7.14 11.52 9.80
C GLU A 183 -8.61 11.70 9.45
N GLN A 184 -8.94 12.63 8.55
CA GLN A 184 -10.33 12.84 8.11
C GLN A 184 -10.92 11.58 7.48
N ILE A 185 -10.15 10.88 6.63
CA ILE A 185 -10.60 9.61 6.05
C ILE A 185 -10.73 8.53 7.13
N ALA A 186 -9.81 8.49 8.10
CA ALA A 186 -9.89 7.54 9.22
C ALA A 186 -11.17 7.73 10.04
N TRP A 187 -11.57 8.98 10.32
CA TRP A 187 -12.85 9.27 10.99
C TRP A 187 -14.06 8.82 10.18
N ASN A 188 -14.06 9.05 8.86
CA ASN A 188 -15.15 8.57 7.99
C ASN A 188 -15.25 7.04 8.01
N LEU A 189 -14.10 6.33 8.04
CA LEU A 189 -14.07 4.87 8.15
C LEU A 189 -14.55 4.39 9.52
N ARG A 190 -14.17 5.07 10.61
CA ARG A 190 -14.66 4.79 11.96
C ARG A 190 -16.17 4.89 12.02
N ASP A 191 -16.74 5.99 11.52
CA ASP A 191 -18.18 6.22 11.57
C ASP A 191 -18.93 5.15 10.76
N CYS A 192 -18.37 4.72 9.61
CA CYS A 192 -18.89 3.57 8.85
C CYS A 192 -18.83 2.25 9.63
N ILE A 193 -17.72 1.98 10.34
CA ILE A 193 -17.57 0.79 11.19
C ILE A 193 -18.64 0.79 12.28
N LEU A 194 -18.78 1.91 13.00
CA LEU A 194 -19.73 2.07 14.10
C LEU A 194 -21.17 1.91 13.63
N LEU A 195 -21.52 2.52 12.49
CA LEU A 195 -22.85 2.42 11.89
C LEU A 195 -23.27 0.98 11.58
N HIS A 196 -22.32 0.12 11.23
CA HIS A 196 -22.58 -1.26 10.84
C HIS A 196 -22.16 -2.31 11.86
N ALA A 197 -21.67 -1.89 13.03
CA ALA A 197 -21.28 -2.79 14.11
C ALA A 197 -22.54 -3.41 14.75
N PRO A 198 -22.55 -4.73 15.01
CA PRO A 198 -23.52 -5.31 15.92
C PRO A 198 -23.48 -4.59 17.28
N GLN A 199 -24.62 -4.51 17.97
CA GLN A 199 -24.72 -3.79 19.24
C GLN A 199 -23.70 -4.27 20.28
N GLU A 200 -23.37 -5.56 20.26
CA GLU A 200 -22.35 -6.14 21.12
C GLU A 200 -20.95 -5.63 20.79
N GLU A 201 -20.59 -5.52 19.51
CA GLU A 201 -19.29 -4.99 19.08
C GLU A 201 -19.18 -3.48 19.28
N TYR A 202 -20.25 -2.73 18.99
CA TYR A 202 -20.32 -1.28 19.16
C TYR A 202 -19.88 -0.88 20.57
N ARG A 203 -20.34 -1.60 21.61
CA ARG A 203 -19.95 -1.34 23.00
C ARG A 203 -18.45 -1.44 23.26
N PHE A 204 -17.74 -2.29 22.53
CA PHE A 204 -16.28 -2.41 22.67
C PHE A 204 -15.55 -1.28 21.94
N TYR A 205 -16.04 -0.90 20.77
CA TYR A 205 -15.50 0.24 20.01
C TYR A 205 -15.70 1.56 20.76
N ASP A 206 -16.91 1.78 21.29
CA ASP A 206 -17.29 2.96 22.08
C ASP A 206 -16.53 3.06 23.41
N ALA A 207 -16.15 1.91 24.00
CA ALA A 207 -15.32 1.87 25.20
C ALA A 207 -13.81 2.14 24.92
N HIS A 208 -13.35 2.01 23.68
CA HIS A 208 -11.94 2.17 23.29
C HIS A 208 -11.81 2.97 21.97
N PRO A 209 -12.35 4.20 21.89
CA PRO A 209 -12.41 4.95 20.65
C PRO A 209 -11.00 5.34 20.16
N SER A 210 -10.11 5.71 21.09
CA SER A 210 -8.73 6.14 20.75
C SER A 210 -7.91 5.02 20.13
N GLU A 211 -8.05 3.79 20.64
CA GLU A 211 -7.36 2.61 20.14
C GLU A 211 -7.89 2.16 18.78
N LEU A 212 -9.20 2.27 18.57
CA LEU A 212 -9.81 2.02 17.27
C LEU A 212 -9.31 3.04 16.24
N ASP A 213 -9.33 4.33 16.58
CA ASP A 213 -8.91 5.42 15.68
C ASP A 213 -7.44 5.27 15.31
N SER A 214 -6.59 5.00 16.30
CA SER A 214 -5.16 4.73 16.07
C SER A 214 -4.94 3.51 15.19
N ALA A 215 -5.72 2.43 15.37
CA ALA A 215 -5.63 1.24 14.54
C ALA A 215 -6.06 1.49 13.10
N ILE A 216 -7.14 2.26 12.86
CA ILE A 216 -7.61 2.64 11.52
C ILE A 216 -6.56 3.50 10.83
N LEU A 217 -6.13 4.58 11.49
CA LEU A 217 -5.14 5.52 10.97
C LEU A 217 -3.82 4.81 10.60
N THR A 218 -3.29 4.00 11.52
CA THR A 218 -2.09 3.17 11.26
C THR A 218 -2.30 2.22 10.08
N SER A 219 -3.49 1.61 9.98
CA SER A 219 -3.78 0.67 8.90
C SER A 219 -3.84 1.36 7.54
N ILE A 220 -4.35 2.59 7.47
CA ILE A 220 -4.30 3.39 6.23
C ILE A 220 -2.85 3.66 5.84
N TYR A 221 -2.00 4.07 6.78
CA TYR A 221 -0.57 4.28 6.52
C TYR A 221 0.12 3.03 5.99
N VAL A 222 -0.09 1.90 6.67
CA VAL A 222 0.52 0.63 6.28
C VAL A 222 0.03 0.17 4.92
N VAL A 223 -1.27 0.29 4.63
CA VAL A 223 -1.84 -0.09 3.33
C VAL A 223 -1.25 0.79 2.22
N ARG A 224 -1.23 2.11 2.41
CA ARG A 224 -0.74 3.06 1.41
C ARG A 224 0.74 2.87 1.10
N ALA A 225 1.56 2.65 2.13
CA ALA A 225 2.99 2.36 1.96
C ALA A 225 3.27 1.03 1.22
N ARG A 226 2.27 0.15 1.06
CA ARG A 226 2.38 -1.19 0.44
C ARG A 226 1.75 -1.28 -0.94
N VAL A 227 1.23 -0.17 -1.49
CA VAL A 227 0.72 -0.14 -2.86
C VAL A 227 1.87 -0.07 -3.85
N LEU A 228 2.10 -1.15 -4.58
CA LEU A 228 3.13 -1.25 -5.60
C LEU A 228 2.56 -0.89 -6.98
N LYS A 229 3.34 -0.20 -7.80
CA LYS A 229 3.05 0.00 -9.22
C LYS A 229 3.76 -1.10 -10.02
N LEU A 230 2.99 -1.95 -10.69
CA LEU A 230 3.48 -3.15 -11.37
C LEU A 230 3.04 -3.16 -12.84
N LYS A 231 3.92 -3.58 -13.74
CA LYS A 231 3.55 -3.88 -15.13
C LYS A 231 2.64 -5.10 -15.21
N VAL A 232 1.67 -5.07 -16.12
CA VAL A 232 0.75 -6.18 -16.40
C VAL A 232 1.11 -6.86 -17.70
N ILE A 233 1.48 -8.14 -17.65
CA ILE A 233 1.78 -8.97 -18.82
C ILE A 233 0.51 -9.73 -19.20
N ARG A 234 0.01 -9.50 -20.43
CA ARG A 234 -1.30 -10.04 -20.88
C ARG A 234 -1.18 -11.32 -21.71
N THR A 235 -0.10 -11.46 -22.50
CA THR A 235 0.26 -12.58 -23.38
C THR A 235 1.76 -12.46 -23.74
N ASP A 236 2.28 -13.29 -24.65
CA ASP A 236 3.65 -13.16 -25.20
C ASP A 236 3.89 -11.82 -25.95
N ASP A 237 2.86 -10.99 -26.12
CA ASP A 237 2.99 -9.66 -26.69
C ASP A 237 3.42 -8.65 -25.62
N VAL A 238 4.73 -8.37 -25.61
CA VAL A 238 5.44 -7.40 -24.76
C VAL A 238 4.88 -5.97 -24.92
N ARG A 239 4.07 -5.69 -25.96
CA ARG A 239 3.60 -4.33 -26.28
C ARG A 239 2.46 -3.80 -25.41
N THR A 240 1.94 -4.58 -24.46
CA THR A 240 0.85 -4.12 -23.59
C THR A 240 1.33 -3.81 -22.17
N ASP A 241 2.40 -3.01 -22.05
CA ASP A 241 2.89 -2.44 -20.79
C ASP A 241 1.84 -1.48 -20.20
N THR A 242 0.81 -2.04 -19.58
CA THR A 242 -0.09 -1.29 -18.71
C THR A 242 0.40 -1.43 -17.28
N VAL A 243 0.64 -0.30 -16.63
CA VAL A 243 0.91 -0.26 -15.20
C VAL A 243 -0.41 -0.45 -14.45
N THR A 244 -0.41 -1.26 -13.41
CA THR A 244 -1.49 -1.37 -12.43
C THR A 244 -0.93 -1.16 -11.03
N SER A 245 -1.80 -0.73 -10.11
CA SER A 245 -1.45 -0.75 -8.69
C SER A 245 -1.87 -2.07 -8.08
N ALA A 246 -1.03 -2.61 -7.20
CA ALA A 246 -1.28 -3.87 -6.53
C ALA A 246 -0.74 -3.86 -5.09
N ILE A 247 -1.47 -4.47 -4.17
CA ILE A 247 -0.99 -4.83 -2.85
C ILE A 247 -0.79 -6.34 -2.87
N VAL A 248 0.46 -6.75 -2.64
CA VAL A 248 0.89 -8.12 -2.88
C VAL A 248 1.58 -8.62 -1.63
N PRO A 249 0.91 -9.44 -0.80
CA PRO A 249 1.50 -9.94 0.44
C PRO A 249 2.87 -10.59 0.18
N ILE A 250 3.83 -10.29 1.06
CA ILE A 250 5.24 -10.75 1.04
C ILE A 250 6.08 -9.97 0.04
N VAL A 251 5.57 -9.66 -1.16
CA VAL A 251 6.28 -8.79 -2.11
C VAL A 251 6.33 -7.35 -1.57
N ASP A 252 5.27 -6.94 -0.88
CA ASP A 252 5.17 -5.68 -0.12
C ASP A 252 6.13 -5.60 1.09
N MET A 253 6.99 -6.60 1.32
CA MET A 253 8.08 -6.57 2.29
C MET A 253 9.46 -6.32 1.65
N LEU A 254 9.54 -6.26 0.32
CA LEU A 254 10.76 -5.89 -0.38
C LEU A 254 10.95 -4.38 -0.27
N ASN A 255 12.10 -3.94 0.25
CA ASN A 255 12.39 -2.52 0.41
C ASN A 255 12.68 -1.84 -0.93
N HIS A 256 12.69 -0.52 -0.91
CA HIS A 256 12.99 0.29 -2.07
C HIS A 256 14.50 0.39 -2.34
N SER A 257 14.90 0.41 -3.61
CA SER A 257 16.19 0.94 -4.08
C SER A 257 16.00 1.54 -5.46
N ALA A 258 16.27 2.84 -5.61
CA ALA A 258 16.16 3.55 -6.88
C ALA A 258 17.33 3.25 -7.83
N SER A 259 18.56 3.27 -7.30
CA SER A 259 19.79 3.17 -8.10
C SER A 259 20.13 1.75 -8.54
N SER A 260 19.80 0.73 -7.73
CA SER A 260 20.19 -0.65 -8.00
C SER A 260 19.15 -1.66 -7.47
N PRO A 261 17.91 -1.63 -7.99
CA PRO A 261 16.90 -2.61 -7.61
C PRO A 261 17.39 -4.02 -7.96
N ALA A 262 17.43 -4.90 -6.95
CA ALA A 262 17.84 -6.28 -7.15
C ALA A 262 16.77 -7.09 -7.90
N CYS A 263 15.50 -6.68 -7.78
CA CYS A 263 14.33 -7.39 -8.29
C CYS A 263 13.52 -6.55 -9.28
N ALA A 264 12.77 -7.23 -10.13
CA ALA A 264 11.68 -6.67 -10.92
C ALA A 264 10.39 -7.46 -10.65
N ALA A 265 9.25 -6.77 -10.55
CA ALA A 265 7.96 -7.38 -10.25
C ALA A 265 6.91 -7.07 -11.34
N CYS A 266 6.06 -8.04 -11.65
CA CYS A 266 4.98 -7.88 -12.62
C CYS A 266 3.76 -8.73 -12.29
N VAL A 267 2.61 -8.33 -12.82
CA VAL A 267 1.37 -9.12 -12.79
C VAL A 267 1.29 -9.93 -14.08
N SER A 268 1.40 -11.25 -13.98
CA SER A 268 1.19 -12.15 -15.11
C SER A 268 -0.27 -12.59 -15.16
N LEU A 269 -1.03 -12.09 -16.14
CA LEU A 269 -2.40 -12.53 -16.36
C LEU A 269 -2.49 -14.01 -16.79
N PRO A 270 -1.64 -14.53 -17.70
CA PRO A 270 -1.72 -15.93 -18.13
C PRO A 270 -1.57 -16.94 -17.00
N THR A 271 -0.68 -16.67 -16.04
CA THR A 271 -0.46 -17.55 -14.88
C THR A 271 -1.30 -17.19 -13.67
N ALA A 272 -2.06 -16.08 -13.73
CA ALA A 272 -2.80 -15.52 -12.60
C ALA A 272 -1.93 -15.38 -11.34
N THR A 273 -0.73 -14.82 -11.50
CA THR A 273 0.22 -14.60 -10.40
C THR A 273 0.92 -13.25 -10.51
N VAL A 274 1.25 -12.66 -9.37
CA VAL A 274 2.32 -11.67 -9.29
C VAL A 274 3.66 -12.40 -9.19
N VAL A 275 4.61 -12.00 -10.02
CA VAL A 275 5.92 -12.64 -10.16
C VAL A 275 7.01 -11.62 -9.84
N VAL A 276 7.99 -12.03 -9.04
CA VAL A 276 9.22 -11.28 -8.79
C VAL A 276 10.40 -12.08 -9.33
N ARG A 277 11.22 -11.46 -10.17
CA ARG A 277 12.45 -12.03 -10.73
C ARG A 277 13.65 -11.18 -10.38
N ALA A 278 14.83 -11.80 -10.38
CA ALA A 278 16.09 -11.09 -10.23
C ALA A 278 16.33 -10.19 -11.46
N ALA A 279 16.48 -8.88 -11.24
CA ALA A 279 16.75 -7.90 -12.30
C ALA A 279 18.23 -7.94 -12.75
N ARG A 280 19.10 -8.40 -11.86
CA ARG A 280 20.54 -8.64 -12.03
C ARG A 280 20.96 -9.88 -11.24
N ASP A 281 22.23 -10.23 -11.31
CA ASP A 281 22.78 -11.26 -10.42
C ASP A 281 22.76 -10.73 -8.97
N ILE A 282 22.42 -11.63 -8.03
CA ILE A 282 22.24 -11.34 -6.60
C ILE A 282 23.13 -12.28 -5.81
N ASN A 283 23.94 -11.72 -4.91
CA ASN A 283 24.86 -12.49 -4.07
C ASN A 283 24.19 -13.01 -2.79
N VAL A 284 24.82 -13.99 -2.13
CA VAL A 284 24.40 -14.46 -0.80
C VAL A 284 24.47 -13.29 0.19
N GLY A 285 23.43 -13.13 1.00
CA GLY A 285 23.35 -12.08 2.03
C GLY A 285 22.95 -10.72 1.48
N GLU A 286 22.76 -10.58 0.17
CA GLU A 286 22.30 -9.34 -0.45
C GLU A 286 20.79 -9.14 -0.23
N GLU A 287 20.38 -7.90 -0.03
CA GLU A 287 18.98 -7.54 0.11
C GLU A 287 18.24 -7.56 -1.23
N LEU A 288 17.01 -8.06 -1.20
CA LEU A 288 16.08 -8.03 -2.31
C LEU A 288 15.28 -6.73 -2.27
N THR A 289 15.52 -5.87 -3.25
CA THR A 289 14.90 -4.55 -3.36
C THR A 289 14.13 -4.38 -4.67
N LEU A 290 13.13 -3.51 -4.66
CA LEU A 290 12.37 -3.08 -5.84
C LEU A 290 12.54 -1.57 -6.06
N ASP A 291 12.45 -1.14 -7.31
CA ASP A 291 12.23 0.28 -7.58
C ASP A 291 10.73 0.59 -7.45
N TYR A 292 10.38 1.50 -6.54
CA TYR A 292 9.00 1.94 -6.35
C TYR A 292 8.63 3.08 -7.31
N GLY A 293 9.64 3.75 -7.86
CA GLY A 293 9.55 4.94 -8.69
C GLY A 293 9.67 4.69 -10.20
N GLU A 294 9.92 3.46 -10.67
CA GLU A 294 10.19 3.12 -12.09
C GLU A 294 9.09 3.58 -13.07
N HIS A 295 7.95 4.05 -12.55
CA HIS A 295 6.80 4.49 -13.34
C HIS A 295 6.49 6.00 -13.18
N LYS A 296 7.40 6.78 -12.56
CA LYS A 296 7.45 8.24 -12.77
C LYS A 296 7.70 8.46 -14.26
N GLY A 297 6.65 8.89 -14.96
CA GLY A 297 6.60 8.86 -16.41
C GLY A 297 7.81 9.52 -17.06
N LYS A 298 8.71 8.71 -17.64
CA LYS A 298 9.45 9.14 -18.82
C LYS A 298 8.39 9.52 -19.85
N ARG A 299 8.13 10.82 -19.98
CA ARG A 299 7.37 11.42 -21.08
C ARG A 299 8.12 11.05 -22.37
N MET A 300 7.89 9.85 -22.90
CA MET A 300 8.33 9.44 -24.23
C MET A 300 7.46 10.13 -25.27
N PHE A 301 7.64 11.44 -25.40
CA PHE A 301 7.40 12.18 -26.63
C PHE A 301 8.43 13.32 -26.66
N PRO A 302 9.52 13.21 -27.43
CA PRO A 302 10.32 14.37 -27.74
C PRO A 302 9.48 15.24 -28.69
N ARG A 303 8.77 16.22 -28.14
CA ARG A 303 8.33 17.36 -28.95
C ARG A 303 9.58 18.13 -29.32
N SER A 304 10.10 17.77 -30.50
CA SER A 304 11.05 18.55 -31.28
C SER A 304 10.76 20.05 -31.16
N HIS A 305 11.61 20.79 -30.47
CA HIS A 305 11.92 22.18 -30.80
C HIS A 305 13.35 22.51 -30.39
N ARG A 306 14.21 22.55 -31.43
CA ARG A 306 15.27 23.54 -31.70
C ARG A 306 16.02 24.16 -30.51
N ASN A 307 17.32 23.93 -30.55
CA ASN A 307 18.42 24.87 -30.32
C ASN A 307 18.47 25.57 -28.96
N SER A 308 19.40 25.13 -28.12
CA SER A 308 20.33 26.04 -27.45
C SER A 308 21.47 25.26 -26.81
N PHE A 309 22.69 25.62 -27.18
CA PHE A 309 23.93 25.21 -26.54
C PHE A 309 24.05 25.92 -25.18
N THR A 310 24.24 25.17 -24.10
CA THR A 310 24.96 25.67 -22.91
C THR A 310 25.47 24.47 -22.09
N ASN A 311 26.79 24.32 -22.06
CA ASN A 311 27.51 23.58 -21.04
C ASN A 311 27.34 24.28 -19.69
N ALA A 312 26.95 23.55 -18.64
CA ALA A 312 27.27 23.92 -17.26
C ALA A 312 27.10 22.70 -16.34
N ASN A 313 28.26 22.23 -15.86
CA ASN A 313 28.57 21.59 -14.58
C ASN A 313 27.66 20.50 -14.00
N GLU A 314 28.28 19.33 -13.90
CA GLU A 314 28.14 18.33 -12.85
C GLU A 314 27.90 18.95 -11.46
N LEU A 315 26.71 18.74 -10.94
CA LEU A 315 26.42 18.64 -9.51
C LEU A 315 25.82 17.26 -9.28
N THR A 316 26.31 16.60 -8.24
CA THR A 316 25.97 15.24 -7.85
C THR A 316 24.57 15.18 -7.24
N ASP A 317 23.59 14.75 -8.04
CA ASP A 317 22.15 14.59 -7.70
C ASP A 317 21.83 13.41 -6.74
N GLU A 318 22.77 12.92 -5.93
CA GLU A 318 22.55 11.71 -5.11
C GLU A 318 21.87 11.97 -3.75
N GLU A 319 21.75 13.22 -3.31
CA GLU A 319 21.09 13.56 -2.02
C GLU A 319 19.66 14.12 -2.15
N GLU A 320 19.25 14.62 -3.33
CA GLU A 320 17.91 15.24 -3.49
C GLU A 320 16.77 14.21 -3.72
N ASP A 321 17.08 12.95 -4.01
CA ASP A 321 16.05 11.94 -4.32
C ASP A 321 15.40 11.28 -3.08
N GLU A 322 15.99 11.42 -1.89
CA GLU A 322 15.41 10.86 -0.65
C GLU A 322 14.21 11.66 -0.12
N ASP A 323 14.19 12.98 -0.31
CA ASP A 323 13.07 13.82 0.14
C ASP A 323 11.80 13.62 -0.70
N TYR A 324 11.96 13.26 -1.99
CA TYR A 324 10.85 12.86 -2.87
C TYR A 324 10.38 11.40 -2.66
N MET A 325 11.02 10.65 -1.76
CA MET A 325 10.74 9.22 -1.54
C MET A 325 9.32 9.00 -1.01
N TRP A 326 8.79 9.93 -0.20
CA TRP A 326 7.45 9.84 0.37
C TRP A 326 6.36 10.23 -0.64
N GLU A 327 6.58 11.29 -1.41
CA GLU A 327 5.61 11.81 -2.39
C GLU A 327 5.25 10.79 -3.48
N SER A 328 6.18 9.90 -3.83
CA SER A 328 5.92 8.84 -4.82
C SER A 328 5.04 7.70 -4.31
N ARG A 329 5.06 7.40 -3.01
CA ARG A 329 4.23 6.34 -2.39
C ARG A 329 2.80 6.81 -2.15
N TYR A 330 2.66 8.09 -1.87
CA TYR A 330 1.38 8.70 -1.62
C TYR A 330 0.96 9.50 -2.86
N LEU A 331 0.14 8.91 -3.75
CA LEU A 331 -0.46 9.58 -4.92
C LEU A 331 -1.12 10.94 -4.57
N PHE A 332 -0.34 12.00 -4.47
CA PHE A 332 -0.82 13.36 -4.23
C PHE A 332 -1.08 14.02 -5.59
N SER A 333 -2.21 14.72 -5.67
CA SER A 333 -2.44 15.69 -6.74
C SER A 333 -2.30 17.07 -6.11
N ARG A 334 -1.29 17.83 -6.53
CA ARG A 334 -1.10 19.24 -6.15
C ARG A 334 -1.76 20.06 -7.25
N GLU A 335 -2.91 20.67 -6.95
CA GLU A 335 -3.53 21.65 -7.83
C GLU A 335 -3.11 23.05 -7.35
N VAL A 336 -2.34 23.76 -8.18
CA VAL A 336 -2.05 25.19 -7.97
C VAL A 336 -3.30 25.95 -8.40
N ALA A 337 -3.95 26.63 -7.46
CA ALA A 337 -5.07 27.51 -7.77
C ALA A 337 -4.58 28.61 -8.75
N GLY A 338 -5.25 28.70 -9.89
CA GLY A 338 -4.82 29.51 -11.03
C GLY A 338 -4.55 30.98 -10.70
N GLY A 339 -3.47 31.46 -11.30
CA GLY A 339 -3.16 32.87 -11.51
C GLY A 339 -2.75 33.10 -12.98
N GLU A 340 -3.56 32.65 -13.94
CA GLU A 340 -3.57 33.27 -15.28
C GLU A 340 -4.34 34.59 -15.16
N HIS A 341 -3.59 35.67 -14.88
CA HIS A 341 -4.02 37.02 -15.21
C HIS A 341 -3.38 37.39 -16.55
N ASP A 342 -4.11 37.13 -17.64
CA ASP A 342 -3.96 37.90 -18.87
C ASP A 342 -4.46 39.33 -18.58
N HIS A 343 -3.55 40.29 -18.50
CA HIS A 343 -3.86 41.70 -18.72
C HIS A 343 -2.74 42.35 -19.55
N PHE A 344 -3.10 42.58 -20.82
CA PHE A 344 -2.65 43.63 -21.72
C PHE A 344 -1.79 44.76 -21.10
N GLU A 345 -0.56 44.90 -21.58
CA GLU A 345 -0.12 46.00 -22.46
C GLU A 345 0.94 45.52 -23.47
#